data_AF-A0A7H4NXJ7-F1
#
_entry.id   AF-A0A7H4NXJ7-F1
#
_cell.length_a   1.000
_cell.length_b   1.000
_cell.length_c   1.000
_cell.angle_alpha   90.00
_cell.angle_beta   90.00
_cell.angle_gamma   90.00
#
_symmetry.space_group_name_H-M   'P 1'
#
loop_
_entity.id
_entity.type
_entity.pdbx_description
1 polymer ?
#
loop_
_entity_poly.entity_id
_entity_poly.type
_entity_poly.pdbx_seq_one_letter_code
_entity_poly.pdbx_strand_id
1 'polypeptide(L)' 'MTVHKSQGSEFDHAALILPSRSVPLVTRELVYTAITRAKRQLSIYADEQVLTQAVVARTERRSGLADIFSAR' A
#
# COMPACT_ATOMS: atom_id res chain seq x y z
N MET A 1 -12.62 1.32 -7.24
CA MET A 1 -11.67 0.20 -7.40
C MET A 1 -10.80 0.13 -6.15
N THR A 2 -10.51 -1.06 -5.62
CA THR A 2 -9.55 -1.20 -4.51
C THR A 2 -8.12 -1.27 -5.05
N VAL A 3 -7.12 -0.90 -4.25
CA VAL A 3 -5.70 -1.01 -4.65
C VAL A 3 -5.37 -2.45 -5.09
N HIS A 4 -5.87 -3.44 -4.37
CA HIS A 4 -5.73 -4.86 -4.72
C HIS A 4 -6.27 -5.19 -6.12
N LYS A 5 -7.45 -4.69 -6.49
CA LYS A 5 -8.05 -4.94 -7.81
C LYS A 5 -7.38 -4.14 -8.94
N SER A 6 -6.56 -3.14 -8.62
CA SER A 6 -5.79 -2.35 -9.61
C SER A 6 -4.41 -2.95 -9.94
N GLN A 7 -4.02 -4.04 -9.28
CA GLN A 7 -2.72 -4.67 -9.51
C GLN A 7 -2.60 -5.14 -10.96
N GLY A 8 -1.51 -4.74 -11.64
CA GLY A 8 -1.30 -5.01 -13.07
C GLY A 8 -1.91 -3.98 -14.02
N SER A 9 -2.68 -3.01 -13.53
CA SER A 9 -3.23 -1.90 -14.32
C SER A 9 -2.49 -0.58 -14.05
N GLU A 10 -2.47 0.33 -15.02
CA GLU A 10 -1.87 1.67 -14.87
C GLU A 10 -2.76 2.74 -15.50
N PHE A 11 -2.68 3.96 -14.98
CA PHE A 11 -3.53 5.09 -15.38
C PHE A 11 -2.67 6.35 -15.55
N ASP A 12 -3.03 7.23 -16.49
CA ASP A 12 -2.32 8.49 -16.67
C ASP A 12 -2.36 9.35 -15.40
N HIS A 13 -3.53 9.42 -14.76
CA HIS A 13 -3.74 10.02 -13.45
C HIS A 13 -4.46 9.05 -12.54
N ALA A 14 -3.91 8.80 -11.34
CA ALA A 14 -4.57 8.06 -10.28
C ALA A 14 -4.85 8.95 -9.05
N ALA A 15 -5.96 8.67 -8.37
CA ALA A 15 -6.28 9.28 -7.07
C ALA A 15 -6.32 8.18 -6.00
N LEU A 16 -5.53 8.33 -4.93
CA LEU A 16 -5.54 7.48 -3.75
C LEU A 16 -6.37 8.15 -2.65
N ILE A 17 -7.35 7.44 -2.11
CA ILE A 17 -8.15 7.87 -0.97
C ILE A 17 -7.85 6.94 0.21
N LEU A 18 -7.39 7.51 1.32
CA LEU A 18 -7.18 6.79 2.58
C LEU A 18 -8.35 7.09 3.56
N PRO A 19 -8.66 6.15 4.46
CA PRO A 19 -9.64 6.41 5.52
C PRO A 19 -9.15 7.52 6.46
N SER A 20 -10.08 8.19 7.13
CA SER A 20 -9.80 9.25 8.12
C SER A 20 -9.22 8.74 9.44
N ARG A 21 -8.95 7.44 9.55
CA ARG A 21 -8.32 6.81 10.70
C ARG A 21 -7.43 5.68 10.24
N SER A 22 -6.37 5.43 11.00
CA SER A 22 -5.47 4.30 10.76
C SER A 22 -6.20 2.98 10.94
N VAL A 23 -6.01 2.07 9.98
CA VAL A 23 -6.55 0.71 10.02
C VAL A 23 -5.47 -0.27 9.54
N PRO A 24 -5.45 -1.52 10.03
CA PRO A 24 -4.37 -2.47 9.73
C PRO A 24 -4.13 -2.75 8.25
N LEU A 25 -5.13 -2.52 7.40
CA LEU A 25 -5.02 -2.71 5.95
C LEU A 25 -4.14 -1.64 5.27
N VAL A 26 -4.03 -0.44 5.84
CA VAL A 26 -3.30 0.67 5.23
C VAL A 26 -1.81 0.56 5.59
N THR A 27 -1.09 -0.20 4.78
CA THR A 27 0.35 -0.46 4.95
C THR A 27 1.18 0.25 3.89
N ARG A 28 2.51 0.25 4.09
CA ARG A 28 3.49 0.79 3.15
C ARG A 28 3.37 0.15 1.78
N GLU A 29 3.19 -1.17 1.71
CA GLU A 29 3.06 -1.89 0.44
C GLU A 29 1.77 -1.50 -0.30
N LEU A 30 0.67 -1.25 0.43
CA LEU A 30 -0.57 -0.76 -0.17
C LEU A 30 -0.38 0.64 -0.75
N VAL A 31 0.21 1.57 0.01
CA VAL A 31 0.48 2.93 -0.46
C VAL A 31 1.43 2.92 -1.66
N TYR A 32 2.52 2.15 -1.58
CA TYR A 32 3.48 1.99 -2.69
C TYR A 32 2.80 1.45 -3.95
N THR A 33 1.97 0.41 -3.81
CA THR A 33 1.24 -0.16 -4.95
C THR A 33 0.32 0.89 -5.58
N ALA A 34 -0.42 1.65 -4.77
CA ALA A 34 -1.30 2.71 -5.25
C ALA A 34 -0.54 3.82 -5.99
N ILE A 35 0.62 4.26 -5.47
CA ILE A 35 1.49 5.25 -6.10
C ILE A 35 1.93 4.76 -7.49
N THR A 36 2.40 3.52 -7.59
CA THR A 36 2.87 2.95 -8.86
C THR A 36 1.75 2.64 -9.86
N ARG A 37 0.47 2.92 -9.55
CA ARG A 37 -0.61 2.85 -10.56
C ARG A 37 -0.69 4.12 -11.41
N ALA A 38 -0.10 5.23 -10.97
CA ALA A 38 -0.05 6.48 -11.72
C ALA A 38 1.16 6.53 -12.68
N LYS A 39 0.92 6.83 -13.96
CA LYS A 39 1.98 7.04 -14.96
C LYS A 39 2.52 8.47 -14.96
N ARG A 40 1.64 9.46 -14.81
CA ARG A 40 2.00 10.89 -14.95
C ARG A 40 1.64 11.71 -13.74
N GLN A 41 0.47 11.48 -13.14
CA GLN A 41 -0.03 12.29 -12.04
C GLN A 41 -0.65 11.43 -10.95
N LEU A 42 -0.41 11.83 -9.70
CA LEU A 42 -1.01 11.23 -8.52
C LEU A 42 -1.65 12.32 -7.66
N SER A 43 -2.87 12.08 -7.20
CA SER A 43 -3.50 12.86 -6.13
C SER A 43 -3.73 11.96 -4.92
N ILE A 44 -3.42 12.44 -3.72
CA ILE A 44 -3.59 11.68 -2.48
C ILE A 44 -4.52 12.47 -1.57
N TYR A 45 -5.62 11.82 -1.15
CA TYR A 45 -6.57 12.33 -0.19
C TYR A 45 -6.43 11.52 1.09
N ALA A 46 -5.74 12.09 2.07
CA ALA A 46 -5.44 11.44 3.33
C ALA A 46 -5.13 12.48 4.41
N ASP A 47 -5.41 12.14 5.66
CA ASP A 47 -4.84 12.86 6.79
C ASP A 47 -3.33 12.56 6.86
N GLU A 48 -2.53 13.59 7.14
CA GLU A 48 -1.07 13.47 7.22
C GLU A 48 -0.63 12.41 8.22
N GLN A 49 -1.33 12.31 9.36
CA GLN A 49 -1.06 11.29 10.37
C GLN A 49 -1.30 9.87 9.85
N VAL A 50 -2.39 9.65 9.11
CA VAL A 50 -2.72 8.33 8.53
C VAL A 50 -1.67 7.95 7.49
N LEU A 51 -1.29 8.87 6.61
CA LEU A 51 -0.27 8.61 5.60
C LEU A 51 1.09 8.31 6.24
N THR A 52 1.49 9.10 7.24
CA THR A 52 2.76 8.89 7.97
C THR A 52 2.79 7.52 8.65
N GLN A 53 1.69 7.13 9.30
CA GLN A 53 1.57 5.80 9.91
C GLN A 53 1.60 4.68 8.87
N ALA A 54 0.93 4.86 7.73
CA ALA A 54 0.92 3.89 6.64
C ALA A 54 2.33 3.63 6.11
N VAL A 55 3.14 4.68 5.93
CA VAL A 55 4.52 4.57 5.42
C VAL A 55 5.41 3.75 6.37
N VAL A 56 5.22 3.84 7.69
CA VAL A 56 6.01 3.03 8.63
C VAL A 56 5.47 1.61 8.82
N ALA A 57 4.15 1.41 8.71
CA ALA A 57 3.51 0.10 8.85
C ALA A 57 3.91 -0.86 7.72
N ARG A 58 4.51 -2.01 8.07
CA ARG A 58 4.80 -3.10 7.11
C ARG A 58 3.73 -4.16 7.16
N THR A 59 3.43 -4.75 6.01
CA THR A 59 2.52 -5.90 5.92
C THR A 59 3.10 -7.11 6.66
N GLU A 60 2.35 -7.67 7.60
CA GLU A 60 2.71 -8.94 8.25
C GLU A 60 2.60 -10.09 7.25
N ARG A 61 3.70 -10.83 7.07
CA ARG A 61 3.73 -12.03 6.23
C ARG A 61 3.76 -13.26 7.11
N ARG A 62 2.65 -14.00 7.14
CA ARG A 62 2.56 -15.28 7.83
C ARG A 62 2.85 -16.39 6.83
N SER A 63 4.08 -16.88 6.83
CA SER A 63 4.48 -18.06 6.06
C SER A 63 5.63 -18.78 6.76
N GLY A 64 5.73 -20.10 6.58
CA GLY A 64 6.86 -20.89 7.10
C GLY A 64 8.12 -20.81 6.24
N LEU A 65 8.11 -20.04 5.13
CA LEU A 65 9.24 -20.00 4.20
C LEU A 65 10.50 -19.42 4.85
N ALA A 66 10.36 -18.38 5.67
CA ALA A 66 11.49 -17.78 6.36
C ALA A 66 12.20 -18.81 7.26
N ASP A 67 11.42 -19.57 8.04
CA ASP A 67 11.96 -20.61 8.93
C ASP A 67 12.65 -21.72 8.12
N ILE A 68 12.01 -22.21 7.04
CA ILE A 68 12.57 -23.25 6.16
C ILE A 68 13.93 -22.84 5.57
N PHE A 69 14.06 -21.58 5.13
CA PHE A 69 15.32 -21.09 4.56
C PHE A 69 16.35 -20.67 5.62
N SER A 70 15.96 -20.47 6.87
CA SER A 70 16.88 -20.14 7.98
C SER A 70 17.53 -21.37 8.62
N ALA A 71 16.91 -22.54 8.48
CA ALA A 71 17.40 -23.83 9.00
C ALA A 71 18.37 -24.55 8.03
N ARG A 72 18.74 -23.91 6.91
CA ARG A 72 19.77 -24.36 5.97
C ARG A 72 21.00 -23.49 6.10
#